data_AF-A0A9D1LIS7-F1
#
_entry.id   AF-A0A9D1LIS7-F1
#
_cell.length_a   1.000
_cell.length_b   1.000
_cell.length_c   1.000
_cell.angle_alpha   90.00
_cell.angle_beta   90.00
_cell.angle_gamma   90.00
#
_symmetry.space_group_name_H-M   'P 1'
#
loop_
_entity.id
_entity.type
_entity.pdbx_description
1 polymer ?
#
loop_
_entity_poly.entity_id
_entity_poly.type
_entity_poly.pdbx_seq_one_letter_code
_entity_poly.pdbx_strand_id
1 'polypeptide(L)'
;MEGDILPVDYELSSWKYQNKGQEILHTQPSGGIMITKTILQPDGLFEIAWKGSGSAYSGPWKPKKPGDERFLGKPGEIKVTYDKHGMKRWTKIGSDGRATMERHFGDHNRDWCHTNPHDHVILWDANRGNPLPQGPINYPNGAPEFKQYAKEKYSMNKTPTALGGNSFEEDRFQSISEFKWCVNDGGEVEFEWKGKAYSITHPEGKINIGEGCYQKNGKYYNVISHTEYVPGDGDLWGDTADEILEYNMNGDKLRDVVTQIKVWSRSI
;
A
#
# COMPACT_ATOMS: atom_id res chain seq x y z
N MET A 1 29.27 18.34 -29.73
CA MET A 1 29.33 17.92 -28.31
C MET A 1 28.57 16.62 -28.25
N GLU A 2 29.30 15.50 -28.26
CA GLU A 2 28.76 14.18 -27.92
C GLU A 2 28.63 14.15 -26.39
N GLY A 3 27.42 13.93 -25.89
CA GLY A 3 27.15 13.81 -24.47
C GLY A 3 27.05 12.34 -24.12
N ASP A 4 28.05 11.82 -23.41
CA ASP A 4 27.97 10.49 -22.83
C ASP A 4 26.93 10.50 -21.71
N ILE A 5 25.81 9.80 -21.94
CA ILE A 5 24.82 9.53 -20.90
C ILE A 5 25.41 8.42 -20.03
N LEU A 6 25.98 8.79 -18.88
CA LEU A 6 26.36 7.82 -17.86
C LEU A 6 25.08 7.22 -17.25
N PRO A 7 24.88 5.88 -17.32
CA PRO A 7 23.79 5.25 -16.60
C PRO A 7 24.02 5.42 -15.09
N VAL A 8 23.21 6.26 -14.47
CA VAL A 8 23.20 6.43 -13.02
C VAL A 8 22.37 5.31 -12.42
N ASP A 9 23.01 4.43 -11.66
CA ASP A 9 22.32 3.48 -10.81
C ASP A 9 21.74 4.24 -9.60
N TYR A 10 20.44 4.52 -9.67
CA TYR A 10 19.71 5.21 -8.60
C TYR A 10 19.73 4.44 -7.28
N GLU A 11 19.94 3.12 -7.29
CA GLU A 11 20.04 2.31 -6.08
C GLU A 11 21.39 2.50 -5.36
N LEU A 12 22.44 2.94 -6.07
CA LEU A 12 23.75 3.27 -5.49
C LEU A 12 23.93 4.78 -5.24
N SER A 13 22.96 5.59 -5.65
CA SER A 13 22.99 7.04 -5.44
C SER A 13 22.92 7.39 -3.95
N SER A 14 23.91 8.15 -3.48
CA SER A 14 24.02 8.60 -2.08
C SER A 14 22.89 9.50 -1.58
N TRP A 15 22.00 9.95 -2.48
CA TRP A 15 20.91 10.88 -2.18
C TRP A 15 19.86 10.29 -1.22
N LYS A 16 19.65 8.97 -1.25
CA LYS A 16 18.73 8.28 -0.32
C LYS A 16 19.20 8.26 1.14
N TYR A 17 20.46 8.60 1.39
CA TYR A 17 21.07 8.64 2.72
C TYR A 17 21.28 10.07 3.25
N GLN A 18 20.86 11.09 2.49
CA GLN A 18 21.17 12.49 2.77
C GLN A 18 20.53 13.03 4.06
N ASN A 19 19.65 12.27 4.71
CA ASN A 19 18.95 12.65 5.95
C ASN A 19 19.00 11.58 7.06
N LYS A 20 19.78 10.50 6.92
CA LYS A 20 19.94 9.55 8.04
C LYS A 20 20.89 10.15 9.07
N GLY A 21 20.48 10.14 10.34
CA GLY A 21 21.35 10.48 11.47
C GLY A 21 22.65 9.67 11.40
N GLN A 22 23.74 10.25 11.91
CA GLN A 22 25.12 9.74 11.77
C GLN A 22 25.22 8.21 11.85
N GLU A 23 25.42 7.56 10.70
CA GLU A 23 25.97 6.20 10.65
C GLU A 23 27.38 6.29 10.06
N ILE A 24 28.37 5.99 10.89
CA ILE A 24 29.74 5.79 10.43
C ILE A 24 29.75 4.43 9.72
N LEU A 25 29.55 4.43 8.40
CA LEU A 25 29.74 3.25 7.56
C LEU A 25 31.24 2.94 7.48
N HIS A 26 31.74 2.12 8.40
CA HIS A 26 33.07 1.52 8.26
C HIS A 26 33.02 0.44 7.18
N THR A 27 33.52 0.78 5.99
CA THR A 27 33.86 -0.20 4.95
C THR A 27 35.35 -0.53 5.06
N GLN A 28 35.68 -1.82 5.21
CA GLN A 28 37.06 -2.31 5.17
C GLN A 28 37.54 -2.34 3.70
N PRO A 29 38.79 -1.96 3.39
CA PRO A 29 39.21 -1.68 2.02
C PRO A 29 39.67 -2.92 1.26
N SER A 30 39.26 -3.05 0.00
CA SER A 30 40.08 -3.66 -1.05
C SER A 30 40.56 -2.55 -2.00
N GLY A 31 41.88 -2.37 -2.08
CA GLY A 31 42.48 -1.48 -3.09
C GLY A 31 42.52 0.02 -2.75
N GLY A 32 43.16 0.39 -1.63
CA GLY A 32 44.02 1.58 -1.61
C GLY A 32 43.41 2.99 -1.65
N ILE A 33 42.10 3.19 -1.44
CA ILE A 33 41.53 4.53 -1.23
C ILE A 33 40.71 4.57 0.06
N MET A 34 41.21 5.27 1.06
CA MET A 34 40.44 5.66 2.24
C MET A 34 39.52 6.81 1.85
N ILE A 35 38.22 6.56 1.69
CA ILE A 35 37.20 7.62 1.63
C ILE A 35 36.61 7.80 3.03
N THR A 36 37.14 8.73 3.80
CA THR A 36 36.46 9.22 5.00
C THR A 36 35.28 10.09 4.60
N LYS A 37 34.07 9.53 4.58
CA LYS A 37 32.83 10.32 4.51
C LYS A 37 32.54 10.92 5.89
N THR A 38 33.17 12.05 6.20
CA THR A 38 32.75 12.88 7.32
C THR A 38 31.60 13.78 6.83
N ILE A 39 30.37 13.43 7.18
CA ILE A 39 29.22 14.34 7.01
C ILE A 39 29.21 15.27 8.23
N LEU A 40 29.78 16.46 8.07
CA LEU A 40 29.56 17.54 9.05
C LEU A 40 28.12 18.03 8.85
N GLN A 41 27.24 17.79 9.81
CA GLN A 41 26.01 18.57 9.90
C GLN A 41 26.40 19.96 10.38
N PRO A 42 26.09 21.04 9.64
CA PRO A 42 26.29 22.37 10.17
C PRO A 42 25.16 22.66 11.16
N ASP A 43 25.51 23.24 12.30
CA ASP A 43 24.57 23.68 13.32
C ASP A 43 23.64 24.78 12.78
N GLY A 44 22.48 24.95 13.45
CA GLY A 44 21.31 25.70 12.97
C GLY A 44 21.51 27.18 12.60
N LEU A 45 22.73 27.70 12.60
CA LEU A 45 23.08 29.01 12.04
C LEU A 45 23.34 28.97 10.52
N PHE A 46 23.57 27.78 9.94
CA PHE A 46 23.99 27.60 8.54
C PHE A 46 22.86 27.35 7.53
N GLU A 47 21.61 27.15 7.97
CA GLU A 47 20.47 26.92 7.06
C GLU A 47 20.18 28.11 6.12
N ILE A 48 20.65 29.31 6.46
CA ILE A 48 20.35 30.53 5.71
C ILE A 48 21.14 30.60 4.38
N ALA A 49 22.25 29.86 4.24
CA ALA A 49 23.19 30.04 3.13
C ALA A 49 22.99 29.08 1.94
N TRP A 50 22.17 28.04 2.05
CA TRP A 50 21.95 27.06 0.97
C TRP A 50 20.46 27.00 0.57
N LYS A 51 20.04 27.95 -0.26
CA LYS A 51 18.84 27.78 -1.10
C LYS A 51 19.11 26.67 -2.11
N GLY A 52 18.93 25.42 -1.72
CA GLY A 52 19.15 24.26 -2.60
C GLY A 52 19.25 22.89 -1.91
N SER A 53 19.42 22.82 -0.59
CA SER A 53 19.36 21.54 0.15
C SER A 53 17.91 21.16 0.43
N GLY A 54 17.16 20.84 -0.62
CA GLY A 54 15.84 20.24 -0.47
C GLY A 54 15.95 18.89 0.23
N SER A 55 14.95 18.57 1.06
CA SER A 55 14.78 17.23 1.60
C SER A 55 14.79 16.19 0.46
N ALA A 56 15.52 15.08 0.63
CA ALA A 56 15.44 13.93 -0.29
C ALA A 56 14.04 13.26 -0.27
N TYR A 57 13.21 13.60 0.71
CA TYR A 57 11.80 13.29 0.70
C TYR A 57 11.09 14.31 -0.18
N SER A 58 10.63 13.86 -1.36
CA SER A 58 9.65 14.56 -2.17
C SER A 58 8.55 15.09 -1.24
N GLY A 59 8.06 16.30 -1.46
CA GLY A 59 7.07 16.97 -0.60
C GLY A 59 5.84 16.10 -0.27
N PRO A 60 4.94 16.58 0.61
CA PRO A 60 3.87 15.77 1.19
C PRO A 60 3.16 14.91 0.14
N TRP A 61 3.00 13.61 0.46
CA TRP A 61 2.39 12.63 -0.42
C TRP A 61 1.10 13.16 -1.05
N LYS A 62 0.90 12.81 -2.32
CA LYS A 62 -0.30 13.15 -3.08
C LYS A 62 -0.93 11.86 -3.62
N PRO A 63 -2.27 11.79 -3.64
CA PRO A 63 -3.01 10.73 -4.33
C PRO A 63 -2.45 10.49 -5.74
N LYS A 64 -2.11 9.24 -6.06
CA LYS A 64 -1.61 8.87 -7.40
C LYS A 64 -2.76 8.58 -8.36
N LYS A 65 -3.85 8.02 -7.84
CA LYS A 65 -5.06 7.63 -8.57
C LYS A 65 -6.32 8.20 -7.91
N PRO A 66 -7.43 8.40 -8.63
CA PRO A 66 -8.64 9.03 -8.11
C PRO A 66 -9.13 8.41 -6.80
N GLY A 67 -9.07 7.08 -6.68
CA GLY A 67 -9.48 6.37 -5.48
C GLY A 67 -8.68 6.75 -4.22
N ASP A 68 -7.42 7.19 -4.35
CA ASP A 68 -6.58 7.58 -3.22
C ASP A 68 -6.99 8.93 -2.62
N GLU A 69 -7.74 9.76 -3.36
CA GLU A 69 -8.25 11.03 -2.85
C GLU A 69 -9.19 10.84 -1.66
N ARG A 70 -9.71 9.62 -1.45
CA ARG A 70 -10.52 9.28 -0.28
C ARG A 70 -9.77 9.42 1.05
N PHE A 71 -8.43 9.34 1.04
CA PHE A 71 -7.63 9.46 2.25
C PHE A 71 -7.48 10.90 2.77
N LEU A 72 -7.90 11.90 1.99
CA LEU A 72 -7.83 13.32 2.35
C LEU A 72 -9.22 13.96 2.26
N GLY A 73 -9.56 14.83 3.20
CA GLY A 73 -10.88 15.48 3.21
C GLY A 73 -11.07 16.49 4.33
N LYS A 74 -12.33 16.83 4.63
CA LYS A 74 -12.65 17.75 5.72
C LYS A 74 -12.70 17.01 7.06
N PRO A 75 -12.23 17.62 8.16
CA PRO A 75 -12.42 17.07 9.50
C PRO A 75 -13.86 16.62 9.79
N GLY A 76 -14.03 15.37 10.23
CA GLY A 76 -15.34 14.79 10.56
C GLY A 76 -16.14 14.26 9.36
N GLU A 77 -15.57 14.32 8.15
CA GLU A 77 -16.17 13.75 6.94
C GLU A 77 -16.10 12.21 6.95
N ILE A 78 -17.16 11.55 6.46
CA ILE A 78 -17.10 10.16 6.00
C ILE A 78 -17.27 10.16 4.48
N LYS A 79 -16.23 9.75 3.77
CA LYS A 79 -16.26 9.58 2.32
C LYS A 79 -16.74 8.17 2.00
N VAL A 80 -17.69 8.07 1.07
CA VAL A 80 -18.16 6.78 0.56
C VAL A 80 -17.66 6.62 -0.86
N THR A 81 -16.86 5.58 -1.10
CA THR A 81 -16.30 5.26 -2.41
C THR A 81 -16.65 3.83 -2.82
N TYR A 82 -16.49 3.55 -4.11
CA TYR A 82 -16.70 2.22 -4.69
C TYR A 82 -15.51 1.89 -5.58
N ASP A 83 -15.02 0.65 -5.52
CA ASP A 83 -14.06 0.19 -6.53
C ASP A 83 -14.76 -0.34 -7.79
N LYS A 84 -13.95 -0.85 -8.72
CA LYS A 84 -14.40 -1.39 -10.00
C LYS A 84 -15.37 -2.57 -9.89
N HIS A 85 -15.29 -3.34 -8.80
CA HIS A 85 -16.23 -4.43 -8.53
C HIS A 85 -17.51 -3.94 -7.85
N GLY A 86 -17.63 -2.64 -7.60
CA GLY A 86 -18.72 -2.06 -6.82
C GLY A 86 -18.53 -2.27 -5.32
N MET A 87 -17.33 -2.67 -4.87
CA MET A 87 -17.06 -2.86 -3.45
C MET A 87 -16.98 -1.51 -2.77
N LYS A 88 -17.85 -1.35 -1.78
CA LYS A 88 -18.02 -0.10 -1.07
C LYS A 88 -16.96 0.05 0.02
N ARG A 89 -16.45 1.27 0.18
CA ARG A 89 -15.57 1.66 1.29
C ARG A 89 -16.09 2.90 1.99
N TRP A 90 -15.94 2.97 3.31
CA TRP A 90 -16.19 4.17 4.11
C TRP A 90 -14.87 4.66 4.72
N THR A 91 -14.42 5.85 4.33
CA THR A 91 -13.18 6.44 4.83
C THR A 91 -13.51 7.58 5.78
N LYS A 92 -13.07 7.48 7.03
CA LYS A 92 -13.29 8.48 8.09
C LYS A 92 -12.12 9.44 8.17
N ILE A 93 -12.40 10.73 8.07
CA ILE A 93 -11.41 11.80 8.11
C ILE A 93 -11.29 12.39 9.53
N GLY A 94 -10.06 12.40 10.04
CA GLY A 94 -9.67 12.95 11.33
C GLY A 94 -9.59 14.48 11.34
N SER A 95 -9.26 15.03 12.51
CA SER A 95 -9.20 16.48 12.74
C SER A 95 -8.16 17.22 11.90
N ASP A 96 -7.15 16.52 11.42
CA ASP A 96 -6.06 17.06 10.60
C ASP A 96 -6.32 16.90 9.09
N GLY A 97 -7.52 16.49 8.69
CA GLY A 97 -7.92 16.32 7.29
C GLY A 97 -7.43 15.02 6.64
N ARG A 98 -6.80 14.12 7.43
CA ARG A 98 -6.31 12.81 6.98
C ARG A 98 -7.19 11.68 7.46
N ALA A 99 -7.26 10.60 6.70
CA ALA A 99 -8.00 9.40 7.07
C ALA A 99 -7.44 8.77 8.35
N THR A 100 -8.33 8.34 9.25
CA THR A 100 -7.97 7.63 10.49
C THR A 100 -8.45 6.18 10.51
N MET A 101 -9.48 5.88 9.71
CA MET A 101 -10.09 4.56 9.63
C MET A 101 -10.76 4.39 8.27
N GLU A 102 -10.68 3.20 7.70
CA GLU A 102 -11.42 2.80 6.51
C GLU A 102 -12.20 1.51 6.78
N ARG A 103 -13.49 1.47 6.47
CA ARG A 103 -14.31 0.25 6.52
C ARG A 103 -14.52 -0.31 5.13
N HIS A 104 -14.17 -1.57 4.94
CA HIS A 104 -14.43 -2.32 3.73
C HIS A 104 -15.76 -3.09 3.88
N PHE A 105 -16.57 -3.08 2.82
CA PHE A 105 -17.79 -3.88 2.72
C PHE A 105 -17.56 -5.05 1.74
N GLY A 106 -16.49 -5.79 1.99
CA GLY A 106 -15.99 -6.90 1.17
C GLY A 106 -15.11 -7.83 1.96
N ASP A 107 -14.88 -9.01 1.40
CA ASP A 107 -13.95 -10.01 1.93
C ASP A 107 -12.74 -10.25 1.02
N HIS A 108 -12.57 -9.44 -0.03
CA HIS A 108 -11.53 -9.63 -1.04
C HIS A 108 -11.52 -11.04 -1.67
N ASN A 109 -12.69 -11.69 -1.70
CA ASN A 109 -12.87 -13.09 -2.08
C ASN A 109 -12.09 -14.06 -1.16
N ARG A 110 -11.92 -13.69 0.12
CA ARG A 110 -11.19 -14.44 1.15
C ARG A 110 -11.89 -14.32 2.51
N ASP A 111 -13.15 -14.76 2.58
CA ASP A 111 -14.00 -14.71 3.78
C ASP A 111 -13.41 -15.42 5.03
N TRP A 112 -12.46 -16.34 4.84
CA TRP A 112 -11.73 -16.98 5.93
C TRP A 112 -10.60 -16.11 6.51
N CYS A 113 -10.13 -15.08 5.81
CA CYS A 113 -9.03 -14.21 6.27
C CYS A 113 -9.53 -13.03 7.13
N HIS A 114 -10.75 -12.54 6.90
CA HIS A 114 -11.35 -11.45 7.67
C HIS A 114 -12.87 -11.38 7.49
N THR A 115 -13.56 -10.71 8.41
CA THR A 115 -15.02 -10.58 8.37
C THR A 115 -15.48 -9.56 7.32
N ASN A 116 -16.75 -9.64 6.92
CA ASN A 116 -17.39 -8.61 6.12
C ASN A 116 -18.60 -8.01 6.87
N PRO A 117 -18.61 -6.70 7.18
CA PRO A 117 -17.52 -5.73 6.94
C PRO A 117 -16.35 -5.90 7.92
N HIS A 118 -15.23 -5.24 7.63
CA HIS A 118 -14.07 -5.09 8.51
C HIS A 118 -13.47 -3.68 8.40
N ASP A 119 -12.71 -3.27 9.41
CA ASP A 119 -12.10 -1.93 9.47
C ASP A 119 -10.57 -2.02 9.40
N HIS A 120 -9.94 -1.01 8.80
CA HIS A 120 -8.50 -0.79 8.81
C HIS A 120 -8.21 0.56 9.47
N VAL A 121 -7.35 0.56 10.50
CA VAL A 121 -6.77 1.81 11.00
C VAL A 121 -5.89 2.38 9.91
N ILE A 122 -6.01 3.67 9.64
CA ILE A 122 -5.14 4.36 8.68
C ILE A 122 -4.12 5.17 9.47
N LEU A 123 -2.89 4.67 9.53
CA LEU A 123 -1.75 5.44 10.01
C LEU A 123 -1.14 6.25 8.87
N TRP A 124 -0.17 7.11 9.17
CA TRP A 124 0.50 7.94 8.18
C TRP A 124 2.00 7.90 8.42
N ASP A 125 2.76 7.65 7.35
CA ASP A 125 4.22 7.65 7.42
C ASP A 125 4.71 9.06 7.78
N ALA A 126 5.51 9.18 8.85
CA ALA A 126 5.98 10.47 9.33
C ALA A 126 6.94 11.19 8.36
N ASN A 127 7.63 10.44 7.49
CA ASN A 127 8.64 10.96 6.57
C ASN A 127 8.08 11.13 5.17
N ARG A 128 7.42 10.10 4.63
CA ARG A 128 6.85 10.07 3.27
C ARG A 128 5.48 10.74 3.22
N GLY A 129 4.76 10.75 4.34
CA GLY A 129 3.42 11.35 4.43
C GLY A 129 2.32 10.56 3.73
N ASN A 130 2.55 9.31 3.32
CA ASN A 130 1.54 8.45 2.70
C ASN A 130 0.69 7.71 3.75
N PRO A 131 -0.56 7.31 3.42
CA PRO A 131 -1.36 6.47 4.29
C PRO A 131 -0.72 5.07 4.42
N LEU A 132 -0.89 4.49 5.61
CA LEU A 132 -0.45 3.15 5.99
C LEU A 132 -1.66 2.39 6.55
N PRO A 133 -2.49 1.77 5.70
CA PRO A 133 -3.55 0.88 6.16
C PRO A 133 -2.96 -0.25 7.02
N GLN A 134 -3.49 -0.43 8.22
CA GLN A 134 -3.08 -1.52 9.12
C GLN A 134 -3.91 -2.78 8.83
N GLY A 135 -3.55 -3.92 9.42
CA GLY A 135 -4.31 -5.17 9.26
C GLY A 135 -5.79 -5.05 9.67
N PRO A 136 -6.64 -5.99 9.21
CA PRO A 136 -8.08 -5.91 9.37
C PRO A 136 -8.51 -6.10 10.83
N ILE A 137 -9.46 -5.28 11.28
CA ILE A 137 -10.18 -5.40 12.53
C ILE A 137 -11.49 -6.15 12.25
N ASN A 138 -11.56 -7.37 12.76
CA ASN A 138 -12.65 -8.30 12.51
C ASN A 138 -13.83 -8.13 13.48
N TYR A 139 -15.04 -8.32 12.96
CA TYR A 139 -16.30 -8.18 13.69
C TYR A 139 -17.19 -9.43 13.55
N PRO A 140 -16.81 -10.57 14.15
CA PRO A 140 -17.61 -11.81 14.06
C PRO A 140 -19.03 -11.66 14.64
N ASN A 141 -19.23 -10.68 15.52
CA ASN A 141 -20.52 -10.38 16.15
C ASN A 141 -21.21 -9.13 15.55
N GLY A 142 -20.83 -8.73 14.34
CA GLY A 142 -21.35 -7.54 13.67
C GLY A 142 -20.54 -6.28 13.98
N ALA A 143 -20.32 -5.47 12.94
CA ALA A 143 -19.50 -4.27 13.06
C ALA A 143 -20.21 -3.18 13.86
N PRO A 144 -19.47 -2.45 14.73
CA PRO A 144 -20.03 -1.31 15.45
C PRO A 144 -20.40 -0.21 14.46
N GLU A 145 -21.24 0.72 14.89
CA GLU A 145 -21.54 1.88 14.07
C GLU A 145 -20.26 2.67 13.74
N PHE A 146 -20.09 3.02 12.47
CA PHE A 146 -18.95 3.81 12.01
C PHE A 146 -19.11 5.28 12.41
N LYS A 147 -19.05 5.54 13.73
CA LYS A 147 -19.27 6.82 14.40
C LYS A 147 -17.96 7.50 14.79
N GLN A 148 -18.03 8.79 15.10
CA GLN A 148 -17.00 9.51 15.86
C GLN A 148 -17.53 9.80 17.26
N TYR A 149 -16.75 9.52 18.30
CA TYR A 149 -16.97 10.09 19.64
C TYR A 149 -16.51 11.55 19.58
N ALA A 150 -17.42 12.48 19.30
CA ALA A 150 -17.08 13.90 19.23
C ALA A 150 -17.33 14.54 20.60
N LYS A 151 -16.25 14.96 21.27
CA LYS A 151 -16.38 15.95 22.35
C LYS A 151 -16.63 17.36 21.81
N GLU A 152 -16.50 17.62 20.49
CA GLU A 152 -16.76 18.94 19.91
C GLU A 152 -17.35 18.87 18.49
N LYS A 153 -18.60 19.34 18.34
CA LYS A 153 -19.17 20.18 17.28
C LYS A 153 -19.07 19.85 15.77
N TYR A 154 -18.68 18.66 15.32
CA TYR A 154 -18.81 18.30 13.90
C TYR A 154 -20.06 17.47 13.63
N SER A 155 -20.99 17.98 12.80
CA SER A 155 -22.11 17.20 12.27
C SER A 155 -21.60 16.22 11.21
N MET A 156 -21.96 14.94 11.36
CA MET A 156 -21.56 13.87 10.44
C MET A 156 -22.24 14.03 9.09
N ASN A 157 -21.49 14.43 8.06
CA ASN A 157 -21.98 14.43 6.69
C ASN A 157 -21.34 13.25 5.95
N LYS A 158 -22.19 12.32 5.48
CA LYS A 158 -21.77 11.32 4.50
C LYS A 158 -21.73 12.01 3.16
N THR A 159 -20.54 12.21 2.62
CA THR A 159 -20.38 12.68 1.25
C THR A 159 -20.22 11.44 0.38
N PRO A 160 -21.18 11.11 -0.51
CA PRO A 160 -20.91 10.18 -1.59
C PRO A 160 -19.86 10.84 -2.47
N THR A 161 -18.59 10.47 -2.28
CA THR A 161 -17.55 10.85 -3.21
C THR A 161 -17.58 9.77 -4.27
N ALA A 162 -18.39 9.97 -5.31
CA ALA A 162 -18.31 9.16 -6.53
C ALA A 162 -16.99 9.48 -7.25
N LEU A 163 -15.86 9.19 -6.59
CA LEU A 163 -14.62 8.94 -7.28
C LEU A 163 -14.95 7.75 -8.15
N GLY A 164 -15.08 7.97 -9.47
CA GLY A 164 -15.13 6.87 -10.42
C GLY A 164 -13.94 5.99 -10.06
N GLY A 165 -14.19 4.75 -9.63
CA GLY A 165 -13.14 3.85 -9.18
C GLY A 165 -12.01 3.85 -10.21
N ASN A 166 -10.78 3.65 -9.76
CA ASN A 166 -9.60 3.70 -10.61
C ASN A 166 -9.82 2.87 -11.87
N SER A 167 -9.34 3.34 -13.02
CA SER A 167 -9.23 2.55 -14.24
C SER A 167 -8.22 1.41 -14.06
N PHE A 168 -8.25 0.41 -14.96
CA PHE A 168 -7.29 -0.70 -14.90
C PHE A 168 -5.85 -0.20 -15.10
N GLU A 169 -5.67 0.86 -15.91
CA GLU A 169 -4.36 1.46 -16.14
C GLU A 169 -3.86 2.25 -14.93
N GLU A 170 -4.75 2.85 -14.14
CA GLU A 170 -4.39 3.53 -12.89
C GLU A 170 -3.99 2.55 -11.78
N ASP A 171 -4.62 1.37 -11.75
CA ASP A 171 -4.30 0.30 -10.80
C ASP A 171 -3.12 -0.58 -11.24
N ARG A 172 -2.70 -0.54 -12.51
CA ARG A 172 -1.57 -1.34 -13.00
C ARG A 172 -0.27 -0.95 -12.32
N PHE A 173 0.45 -1.93 -11.78
CA PHE A 173 1.81 -1.75 -11.31
C PHE A 173 2.76 -1.50 -12.48
N GLN A 174 3.51 -0.40 -12.45
CA GLN A 174 4.48 -0.07 -13.50
C GLN A 174 5.86 -0.69 -13.23
N SER A 175 6.13 -1.08 -11.99
CA SER A 175 7.39 -1.69 -11.59
C SER A 175 7.22 -2.61 -10.36
N ILE A 176 8.20 -3.50 -10.16
CA ILE A 176 8.32 -4.29 -8.93
C ILE A 176 8.44 -3.37 -7.70
N SER A 177 9.15 -2.25 -7.79
CA SER A 177 9.31 -1.31 -6.68
C SER A 177 7.98 -0.67 -6.28
N GLU A 178 7.12 -0.36 -7.24
CA GLU A 178 5.77 0.15 -6.96
C GLU A 178 4.90 -0.91 -6.26
N PHE A 179 4.98 -2.16 -6.71
CA PHE A 179 4.30 -3.27 -6.04
C PHE A 179 4.78 -3.44 -4.60
N LYS A 180 6.11 -3.47 -4.39
CA LYS A 180 6.70 -3.58 -3.05
C LYS A 180 6.27 -2.45 -2.14
N TRP A 181 6.26 -1.22 -2.66
CA TRP A 181 5.84 -0.05 -1.91
C TRP A 181 4.37 -0.19 -1.47
N CYS A 182 3.48 -0.55 -2.39
CA CYS A 182 2.06 -0.78 -2.12
C CYS A 182 1.88 -1.86 -1.04
N VAL A 183 2.44 -3.05 -1.25
CA VAL A 183 2.21 -4.20 -0.37
C VAL A 183 2.86 -4.01 1.01
N ASN A 184 4.11 -3.52 1.09
CA ASN A 184 4.77 -3.31 2.38
C ASN A 184 4.10 -2.21 3.23
N ASP A 185 3.40 -1.27 2.61
CA ASP A 185 2.69 -0.19 3.29
C ASP A 185 1.23 -0.57 3.63
N GLY A 186 0.87 -1.86 3.54
CA GLY A 186 -0.46 -2.37 3.90
C GLY A 186 -1.48 -2.36 2.75
N GLY A 187 -1.01 -2.24 1.52
CA GLY A 187 -1.83 -2.30 0.32
C GLY A 187 -2.48 -3.67 0.13
N GLU A 188 -3.80 -3.69 -0.02
CA GLU A 188 -4.56 -4.86 -0.41
C GLU A 188 -4.78 -4.84 -1.92
N VAL A 189 -4.67 -6.00 -2.57
CA VAL A 189 -4.64 -6.10 -4.03
C VAL A 189 -5.51 -7.25 -4.49
N GLU A 190 -6.42 -7.00 -5.43
CA GLU A 190 -7.14 -8.02 -6.17
C GLU A 190 -6.69 -7.96 -7.64
N PHE A 191 -6.33 -9.11 -8.21
CA PHE A 191 -5.84 -9.17 -9.58
C PHE A 191 -6.13 -10.52 -10.25
N GLU A 192 -6.00 -10.54 -11.57
CA GLU A 192 -6.20 -11.71 -12.41
C GLU A 192 -4.92 -12.04 -13.19
N TRP A 193 -4.59 -13.33 -13.24
CA TRP A 193 -3.54 -13.88 -14.09
C TRP A 193 -3.98 -15.21 -14.71
N LYS A 194 -3.84 -15.34 -16.03
CA LYS A 194 -4.18 -16.57 -16.80
C LYS A 194 -5.54 -17.19 -16.43
N GLY A 195 -6.57 -16.35 -16.26
CA GLY A 195 -7.93 -16.80 -15.97
C GLY A 195 -8.17 -17.28 -14.54
N LYS A 196 -7.30 -16.92 -13.60
CA LYS A 196 -7.49 -17.13 -12.15
C LYS A 196 -7.44 -15.80 -11.42
N ALA A 197 -8.30 -15.66 -10.42
CA ALA A 197 -8.28 -14.52 -9.49
C ALA A 197 -7.34 -14.79 -8.32
N TYR A 198 -6.66 -13.75 -7.88
CA TYR A 198 -5.73 -13.73 -6.76
C TYR A 198 -5.95 -12.50 -5.91
N SER A 199 -5.68 -12.65 -4.61
CA SER A 199 -5.90 -11.60 -3.62
C SER A 199 -4.73 -11.54 -2.62
N ILE A 200 -4.27 -10.34 -2.32
CA ILE A 200 -3.28 -10.02 -1.28
C ILE A 200 -3.97 -9.25 -0.17
N THR A 201 -3.91 -9.77 1.06
CA THR A 201 -4.50 -9.19 2.27
C THR A 201 -3.48 -9.19 3.42
N HIS A 202 -3.81 -8.51 4.54
CA HIS A 202 -2.90 -8.36 5.69
C HIS A 202 -3.40 -9.00 7.00
N PRO A 203 -3.90 -10.26 7.00
CA PRO A 203 -4.39 -10.90 8.21
C PRO A 203 -3.26 -11.16 9.22
N GLU A 204 -3.58 -11.10 10.51
CA GLU A 204 -2.66 -11.44 11.61
C GLU A 204 -1.33 -10.66 11.60
N GLY A 205 -1.32 -9.46 10.99
CA GLY A 205 -0.12 -8.61 10.88
C GLY A 205 0.92 -9.13 9.88
N LYS A 206 0.57 -10.12 9.06
CA LYS A 206 1.41 -10.68 7.98
C LYS A 206 0.79 -10.37 6.62
N ILE A 207 1.58 -10.49 5.57
CA ILE A 207 1.08 -10.42 4.20
C ILE A 207 0.69 -11.83 3.76
N ASN A 208 -0.51 -11.97 3.21
CA ASN A 208 -0.99 -13.24 2.70
C ASN A 208 -1.48 -13.10 1.26
N ILE A 209 -0.96 -13.95 0.37
CA ILE A 209 -1.38 -14.05 -1.03
C ILE A 209 -1.97 -15.44 -1.29
N GLY A 210 -3.06 -15.47 -2.04
CA GLY A 210 -3.78 -16.69 -2.40
C GLY A 210 -4.73 -16.50 -3.56
N GLU A 211 -5.41 -17.58 -3.95
CA GLU A 211 -6.50 -17.51 -4.91
C GLU A 211 -7.74 -16.82 -4.30
N GLY A 212 -8.31 -15.86 -5.03
CA GLY A 212 -9.59 -15.23 -4.66
C GLY A 212 -10.75 -16.18 -4.95
N CYS A 213 -11.55 -16.50 -3.94
CA CYS A 213 -12.55 -17.56 -3.98
C CYS A 213 -13.94 -17.16 -3.46
N TYR A 214 -14.95 -17.95 -3.84
CA TYR A 214 -16.26 -17.97 -3.21
C TYR A 214 -16.51 -19.34 -2.58
N GLN A 215 -17.34 -19.38 -1.54
CA GLN A 215 -17.74 -20.62 -0.89
C GLN A 215 -19.04 -21.18 -1.51
N LYS A 216 -19.07 -22.49 -1.77
CA LYS A 216 -20.28 -23.23 -2.18
C LYS A 216 -20.25 -24.63 -1.59
N ASN A 217 -21.29 -25.00 -0.85
CA ASN A 217 -21.44 -26.32 -0.22
C ASN A 217 -20.22 -26.70 0.67
N GLY A 218 -19.66 -25.75 1.42
CA GLY A 218 -18.52 -25.98 2.32
C GLY A 218 -17.16 -26.11 1.62
N LYS A 219 -17.10 -25.87 0.31
CA LYS A 219 -15.87 -25.86 -0.49
C LYS A 219 -15.61 -24.48 -1.08
N TYR A 220 -14.36 -24.18 -1.37
CA TYR A 220 -13.95 -22.91 -1.99
C TYR A 220 -13.63 -23.14 -3.45
N TYR A 221 -13.98 -22.16 -4.28
CA TYR A 221 -13.73 -22.18 -5.71
C TYR A 221 -13.22 -20.82 -6.16
N ASN A 222 -12.21 -20.81 -7.02
CA ASN A 222 -11.71 -19.56 -7.60
C ASN A 222 -12.84 -18.78 -8.29
N VAL A 223 -12.91 -17.47 -8.08
CA VAL A 223 -14.01 -16.65 -8.62
C VAL A 223 -14.01 -16.52 -10.15
N ILE A 224 -12.88 -16.76 -10.82
CA ILE A 224 -12.78 -16.72 -12.29
C ILE A 224 -12.76 -18.12 -12.89
N SER A 225 -11.85 -19.00 -12.44
CA SER A 225 -11.70 -20.32 -13.06
C SER A 225 -12.74 -21.34 -12.59
N HIS A 226 -13.45 -21.07 -11.49
CA HIS A 226 -14.38 -22.01 -10.83
C HIS A 226 -13.74 -23.37 -10.45
N THR A 227 -12.42 -23.43 -10.38
CA THR A 227 -11.70 -24.61 -9.91
C THR A 227 -11.71 -24.65 -8.39
N GLU A 228 -11.86 -25.85 -7.82
CA GLU A 228 -11.79 -26.05 -6.38
C GLU A 228 -10.43 -25.58 -5.85
N TYR A 229 -10.48 -24.85 -4.74
CA TYR A 229 -9.34 -24.30 -4.03
C TYR A 229 -9.48 -24.69 -2.55
N VAL A 230 -8.36 -24.92 -1.88
CA VAL A 230 -8.32 -25.27 -0.47
C VAL A 230 -7.58 -24.15 0.26
N PRO A 231 -8.28 -23.27 0.99
CA PRO A 231 -7.63 -22.21 1.78
C PRO A 231 -6.53 -22.73 2.70
N GLY A 232 -5.41 -22.02 2.75
CA GLY A 232 -4.22 -22.45 3.46
C GLY A 232 -3.37 -23.50 2.73
N ASP A 233 -3.90 -24.18 1.71
CA ASP A 233 -3.16 -25.08 0.82
C ASP A 233 -2.87 -24.37 -0.50
N GLY A 234 -1.62 -23.91 -0.65
CA GLY A 234 -1.20 -23.07 -1.78
C GLY A 234 -1.37 -21.57 -1.55
N ASP A 235 -1.68 -21.13 -0.32
CA ASP A 235 -1.44 -19.75 0.13
C ASP A 235 0.03 -19.54 0.45
N LEU A 236 0.51 -18.30 0.30
CA LEU A 236 1.82 -17.89 0.79
C LEU A 236 1.66 -16.80 1.86
N TRP A 237 2.35 -16.98 2.97
CA TRP A 237 2.41 -16.04 4.09
C TRP A 237 3.82 -15.48 4.18
N GLY A 238 3.95 -14.17 4.09
CA GLY A 238 5.23 -13.48 4.14
C GLY A 238 5.21 -12.26 5.04
N ASP A 239 6.40 -11.83 5.43
CA ASP A 239 6.64 -10.61 6.21
C ASP A 239 7.04 -9.44 5.30
N THR A 240 7.40 -9.72 4.04
CA THR A 240 7.79 -8.70 3.05
C THR A 240 7.19 -8.96 1.68
N ALA A 241 7.01 -7.90 0.89
CA ALA A 241 6.62 -8.01 -0.51
C ALA A 241 7.62 -8.82 -1.36
N ASP A 242 8.89 -8.90 -0.97
CA ASP A 242 9.89 -9.75 -1.65
C ASP A 242 9.57 -11.23 -1.54
N GLU A 243 9.09 -11.68 -0.38
CA GLU A 243 8.62 -13.06 -0.20
C GLU A 243 7.37 -13.31 -1.03
N ILE A 244 6.42 -12.36 -1.01
CA ILE A 244 5.16 -12.45 -1.75
C ILE A 244 5.39 -12.51 -3.28
N LEU A 245 6.43 -11.85 -3.79
CA LEU A 245 6.81 -11.91 -5.20
C LEU A 245 7.24 -13.33 -5.65
N GLU A 246 7.60 -14.21 -4.71
CA GLU A 246 7.94 -15.61 -5.03
C GLU A 246 6.72 -16.52 -5.18
N TYR A 247 5.50 -16.01 -4.98
CA TYR A 247 4.26 -16.76 -5.18
C TYR A 247 4.14 -17.28 -6.62
N ASN A 248 3.83 -18.58 -6.75
CA ASN A 248 3.66 -19.22 -8.05
C ASN A 248 2.19 -19.17 -8.48
N MET A 249 1.93 -18.52 -9.61
CA MET A 249 0.61 -18.32 -10.18
C MET A 249 0.51 -19.10 -11.49
N ASN A 250 0.11 -20.37 -11.38
CA ASN A 250 -0.08 -21.24 -12.54
C ASN A 250 1.18 -21.40 -13.40
N GLY A 251 2.33 -21.62 -12.74
CA GLY A 251 3.62 -21.86 -13.39
C GLY A 251 4.55 -20.64 -13.46
N ASP A 252 4.01 -19.41 -13.39
CA ASP A 252 4.81 -18.19 -13.42
C ASP A 252 4.99 -17.63 -12.00
N LYS A 253 6.15 -17.06 -11.69
CA LYS A 253 6.32 -16.30 -10.44
C LYS A 253 5.70 -14.93 -10.56
N LEU A 254 5.06 -14.44 -9.50
CA LEU A 254 4.52 -13.08 -9.46
C LEU A 254 5.60 -12.03 -9.81
N ARG A 255 6.84 -12.21 -9.34
CA ARG A 255 7.99 -11.36 -9.69
C ARG A 255 8.15 -11.11 -11.19
N ASP A 256 7.90 -12.13 -12.00
CA ASP A 256 8.17 -12.09 -13.45
C ASP A 256 7.03 -11.43 -14.23
N VAL A 257 5.82 -11.39 -13.63
CA VAL A 257 4.59 -10.98 -14.34
C VAL A 257 3.85 -9.81 -13.67
N VAL A 258 4.33 -9.29 -12.54
CA VAL A 258 3.60 -8.28 -11.72
C VAL A 258 3.21 -7.01 -12.48
N THR A 259 3.94 -6.63 -13.52
CA THR A 259 3.61 -5.46 -14.36
C THR A 259 2.64 -5.77 -15.51
N GLN A 260 2.30 -7.04 -15.69
CA GLN A 260 1.45 -7.58 -16.77
C GLN A 260 0.11 -8.13 -16.25
N ILE A 261 0.01 -8.40 -14.94
CA ILE A 261 -1.25 -8.84 -14.32
C ILE A 261 -2.35 -7.78 -14.52
N LYS A 262 -3.59 -8.25 -14.60
CA LYS A 262 -4.74 -7.35 -14.61
C LYS A 262 -5.14 -7.05 -13.18
N VAL A 263 -4.77 -5.88 -12.68
CA VAL A 263 -5.14 -5.42 -11.34
C VAL A 263 -6.57 -4.91 -11.37
N TRP A 264 -7.45 -5.53 -10.58
CA TRP A 264 -8.84 -5.13 -10.48
C TRP A 264 -9.08 -4.03 -9.45
N SER A 265 -8.32 -4.08 -8.34
CA SER A 265 -8.43 -3.13 -7.23
C SER A 265 -7.10 -3.16 -6.45
N ARG A 266 -6.61 -1.98 -6.05
CA ARG A 266 -5.58 -1.87 -5.01
C ARG A 266 -5.81 -0.64 -4.13
N SER A 267 -5.55 -0.77 -2.82
CA SER A 267 -5.95 0.26 -1.85
C SER A 267 -5.07 1.52 -1.85
N ILE A 268 -3.77 1.40 -2.15
CA ILE A 268 -2.75 2.48 -2.24
C ILE A 268 -1.81 2.27 -3.43
#